data_AF-A0A959WWK8-F1
#
_entry.id   AF-A0A959WWK8-F1
#
_cell.length_a   1.000
_cell.length_b   1.000
_cell.length_c   1.000
_cell.angle_alpha   90.00
_cell.angle_beta   90.00
_cell.angle_gamma   90.00
#
_symmetry.space_group_name_H-M   'P 1'
#
loop_
_entity.id
_entity.type
_entity.pdbx_description
1 polymer ?
#
loop_
_entity_poly.entity_id
_entity_poly.type
_entity_poly.pdbx_seq_one_letter_code
_entity_poly.pdbx_strand_id
1 'polypeptide(L)'
;MTTTYRPGVGDIAVVMRARTRDRVGNEGTFTSDTRPTAAEVDQLITLVSGAVRAQIGGPDIPPVIADEARMVIIYGVAQLIEQSYFPEQNDGEGPAARFGRLYDVALAALAKNQASYSAASRAGGGRSLGSMRVGAASAQWVDQWP
;
A
#
# COMPACT_ATOMS: atom_id res chain seq x y z
N MET A 1 -9.05 9.25 -16.44
CA MET A 1 -9.48 8.72 -15.12
C MET A 1 -8.21 8.51 -14.31
N THR A 2 -8.02 9.27 -13.24
CA THR A 2 -6.89 9.07 -12.33
C THR A 2 -7.21 7.84 -11.47
N THR A 3 -6.47 6.75 -11.65
CA THR A 3 -6.57 5.60 -10.74
C THR A 3 -6.12 6.06 -9.37
N THR A 4 -6.97 5.93 -8.35
CA THR A 4 -6.59 6.33 -6.99
C THR A 4 -5.63 5.30 -6.40
N TYR A 5 -4.43 5.73 -6.03
CA TYR A 5 -3.43 4.89 -5.37
C TYR A 5 -3.69 4.76 -3.87
N ARG A 6 -4.48 5.67 -3.29
CA ARG A 6 -4.78 5.68 -1.85
C ARG A 6 -5.71 4.51 -1.53
N PRO A 7 -5.32 3.57 -0.64
CA PRO A 7 -6.20 2.51 -0.19
C PRO A 7 -7.35 3.06 0.67
N GLY A 8 -8.41 2.28 0.78
CA GLY A 8 -9.44 2.45 1.79
C GLY A 8 -9.15 1.63 3.05
N VAL A 9 -9.91 1.90 4.11
CA VAL A 9 -9.84 1.14 5.37
C VAL A 9 -10.10 -0.36 5.15
N GLY A 10 -10.97 -0.71 4.21
CA GLY A 10 -11.25 -2.10 3.84
C GLY A 10 -10.04 -2.84 3.26
N ASP A 11 -9.17 -2.14 2.51
CA ASP A 11 -7.95 -2.75 1.97
C ASP A 11 -6.97 -3.12 3.10
N ILE A 12 -6.89 -2.29 4.14
CA ILE A 12 -6.10 -2.59 5.34
C ILE A 12 -6.69 -3.79 6.09
N ALA A 13 -8.02 -3.84 6.21
CA ALA A 13 -8.72 -4.93 6.90
C ALA A 13 -8.47 -6.30 6.26
N VAL A 14 -8.34 -6.37 4.93
CA VAL A 14 -8.03 -7.61 4.20
C VAL A 14 -6.68 -8.20 4.63
N VAL A 15 -5.69 -7.35 4.89
CA VAL A 15 -4.34 -7.76 5.33
C VAL A 15 -4.30 -8.01 6.84
N MET A 16 -5.10 -7.28 7.62
CA MET A 16 -5.11 -7.31 9.09
C MET A 16 -6.37 -7.97 9.68
N ARG A 17 -6.79 -9.12 9.13
CA ARG A 17 -8.04 -9.79 9.53
C ARG A 17 -8.19 -10.03 11.03
N ALA A 18 -7.09 -10.34 11.72
CA ALA A 18 -7.10 -10.55 13.17
C ALA A 18 -7.51 -9.30 13.97
N ARG A 19 -7.33 -8.09 13.40
CA ARG A 19 -7.67 -6.81 14.04
C ARG A 19 -9.08 -6.34 13.78
N THR A 20 -9.79 -7.00 12.87
CA THR A 20 -11.19 -6.67 12.54
C THR A 20 -12.19 -7.69 13.06
N ARG A 21 -11.73 -8.62 13.91
CA ARG A 21 -12.62 -9.60 14.54
C ARG A 21 -13.45 -8.98 15.65
N ASP A 22 -14.76 -9.25 15.60
CA ASP A 22 -15.66 -8.95 16.72
C ASP A 22 -15.52 -9.97 17.87
N ARG A 23 -16.28 -9.76 18.95
CA ARG A 23 -16.28 -10.67 20.12
C ARG A 23 -16.80 -12.08 19.83
N VAL A 24 -17.48 -12.27 18.71
CA VAL A 24 -18.06 -13.56 18.27
C VAL A 24 -17.13 -14.25 17.27
N GLY A 25 -16.04 -13.60 16.87
CA GLY A 25 -15.03 -14.12 15.96
C GLY A 25 -15.29 -13.85 14.47
N ASN A 26 -16.28 -13.01 14.12
CA ASN A 26 -16.53 -12.66 12.73
C ASN A 26 -15.49 -11.66 12.24
N GLU A 27 -14.88 -11.94 11.09
CA GLU A 27 -13.97 -11.01 10.41
C GLU A 27 -14.78 -9.91 9.71
N GLY A 28 -14.35 -8.65 9.86
CA GLY A 28 -15.03 -7.50 9.27
C GLY A 28 -14.06 -6.43 8.75
N THR A 29 -14.51 -5.19 8.77
CA THR A 29 -13.68 -3.99 8.55
C THR A 29 -13.42 -3.29 9.89
N PHE A 30 -12.48 -2.35 9.92
CA PHE A 30 -12.37 -1.43 11.06
C PHE A 30 -13.64 -0.59 11.19
N THR A 31 -14.09 -0.36 12.42
CA THR A 31 -15.32 0.40 12.75
C THR A 31 -15.01 1.44 13.84
N SER A 32 -16.02 2.12 14.39
CA SER A 32 -15.84 2.96 15.58
C SER A 32 -15.52 2.17 16.86
N ASP A 33 -15.82 0.87 16.84
CA ASP A 33 -15.74 0.01 18.02
C ASP A 33 -14.49 -0.87 18.02
N THR A 34 -13.77 -0.93 16.89
CA THR A 34 -12.46 -1.58 16.81
C THR A 34 -11.39 -0.72 17.49
N ARG A 35 -10.25 -1.35 17.74
CA ARG A 35 -9.03 -0.66 18.14
C ARG A 35 -7.92 -1.18 17.18
N PRO A 36 -7.28 -0.32 16.37
CA PRO A 36 -7.65 1.08 16.11
C PRO A 36 -9.05 1.21 15.48
N THR A 37 -9.66 2.38 15.58
CA THR A 37 -10.92 2.73 14.93
C THR A 37 -10.73 2.97 13.44
N ALA A 38 -11.80 2.91 12.65
CA ALA A 38 -11.78 3.23 11.22
C ALA A 38 -11.20 4.63 10.93
N ALA A 39 -11.51 5.62 11.78
CA ALA A 39 -11.02 6.99 11.63
C ALA A 39 -9.51 7.08 11.89
N GLU A 40 -9.00 6.39 12.92
CA GLU A 40 -7.57 6.32 13.21
C GLU A 40 -6.82 5.61 12.08
N VAL A 41 -7.37 4.52 11.52
CA VAL A 41 -6.80 3.84 10.36
C VAL A 41 -6.73 4.76 9.15
N ASP A 42 -7.77 5.55 8.87
CA ASP A 42 -7.77 6.50 7.76
C ASP A 42 -6.74 7.64 7.93
N GLN A 43 -6.50 8.07 9.17
CA GLN A 43 -5.42 9.00 9.50
C GLN A 43 -4.04 8.38 9.22
N LEU A 44 -3.83 7.11 9.60
CA LEU A 44 -2.59 6.39 9.28
C LEU A 44 -2.41 6.22 7.77
N ILE A 45 -3.46 5.90 7.02
CA ILE A 45 -3.44 5.85 5.55
C ILE A 45 -2.97 7.20 4.99
N THR A 46 -3.50 8.30 5.52
CA THR A 46 -3.13 9.65 5.07
C THR A 46 -1.66 9.96 5.37
N LEU A 47 -1.18 9.61 6.56
CA LEU A 47 0.22 9.77 6.95
C LEU A 47 1.17 9.00 6.02
N VAL A 48 0.92 7.70 5.83
CA VAL A 48 1.78 6.83 5.01
C VAL A 48 1.71 7.22 3.54
N SER A 49 0.52 7.57 3.02
CA SER A 49 0.37 8.09 1.66
C SER A 49 1.22 9.34 1.43
N GLY A 50 1.28 10.24 2.40
CA GLY A 50 2.14 11.43 2.36
C GLY A 50 3.62 11.09 2.29
N ALA A 51 4.07 10.12 3.08
CA ALA A 51 5.46 9.64 3.08
C ALA A 51 5.84 8.99 1.74
N VAL A 52 5.00 8.09 1.23
CA VAL A 52 5.21 7.43 -0.07
C VAL A 52 5.29 8.47 -1.19
N ARG A 53 4.38 9.45 -1.20
CA ARG A 53 4.38 10.54 -2.18
C ARG A 53 5.66 11.38 -2.12
N ALA A 54 6.14 11.70 -0.93
CA ALA A 54 7.40 12.43 -0.76
C ALA A 54 8.59 11.63 -1.29
N GLN A 55 8.59 10.30 -1.08
CA GLN A 55 9.69 9.44 -1.46
C GLN A 55 9.80 9.19 -2.97
N ILE A 56 8.67 9.11 -3.68
CA ILE A 56 8.64 8.96 -5.15
C ILE A 56 8.82 10.29 -5.91
N GLY A 57 8.90 11.41 -5.18
CA GLY A 57 9.31 12.72 -5.72
C GLY A 57 8.28 13.44 -6.59
N GLY A 58 6.98 13.22 -6.39
CA GLY A 58 5.96 13.88 -7.21
C GLY A 58 4.57 13.91 -6.58
N PRO A 59 3.75 14.92 -6.92
CA PRO A 59 2.37 15.03 -6.44
C PRO A 59 1.46 13.92 -6.98
N ASP A 60 1.80 13.38 -8.16
CA ASP A 60 0.98 12.44 -8.91
C ASP A 60 1.68 11.09 -9.08
N ILE A 61 0.95 10.03 -8.75
CA ILE A 61 1.35 8.64 -9.03
C ILE A 61 0.75 8.24 -10.38
N PRO A 62 1.56 7.89 -11.40
CA PRO A 62 1.06 7.41 -12.67
C PRO A 62 0.13 6.20 -12.50
N PRO A 63 -0.98 6.11 -13.25
CA PRO A 63 -1.92 4.98 -13.13
C PRO A 63 -1.27 3.61 -13.31
N VAL A 64 -0.19 3.52 -14.08
CA VAL A 64 0.55 2.28 -14.35
C VAL A 64 1.31 1.74 -13.14
N ILE A 65 1.57 2.57 -12.12
CA ILE A 65 2.22 2.14 -10.86
C ILE A 65 1.34 2.37 -9.62
N ALA A 66 0.05 2.65 -9.82
CA ALA A 66 -0.85 3.05 -8.75
C ALA A 66 -1.14 1.89 -7.79
N ASP A 67 -1.19 0.65 -8.28
CA ASP A 67 -1.46 -0.54 -7.46
C ASP A 67 -0.24 -0.89 -6.59
N GLU A 68 0.98 -0.73 -7.10
CA GLU A 68 2.21 -0.89 -6.31
C GLU A 68 2.28 0.14 -5.19
N ALA A 69 1.95 1.41 -5.49
CA ALA A 69 1.87 2.44 -4.47
C ALA A 69 0.81 2.11 -3.41
N ARG A 70 -0.35 1.57 -3.82
CA ARG A 70 -1.38 1.11 -2.89
C ARG A 70 -0.84 0.03 -1.96
N MET A 71 -0.12 -0.97 -2.48
CA MET A 71 0.46 -2.04 -1.67
C MET A 71 1.50 -1.54 -0.67
N VAL A 72 2.37 -0.61 -1.08
CA VAL A 72 3.31 0.04 -0.15
C VAL A 72 2.57 0.71 1.00
N ILE A 73 1.51 1.45 0.71
CA ILE A 73 0.72 2.13 1.75
C ILE A 73 0.05 1.12 2.67
N ILE A 74 -0.53 0.04 2.14
CA ILE A 74 -1.16 -1.02 2.94
C ILE A 74 -0.16 -1.61 3.94
N TYR A 75 1.04 -1.99 3.49
CA TYR A 75 2.05 -2.57 4.39
C TYR A 75 2.59 -1.57 5.41
N GLY A 76 2.81 -0.31 5.01
CA GLY A 76 3.26 0.73 5.94
C GLY A 76 2.23 1.02 7.04
N VAL A 77 0.95 1.06 6.69
CA VAL A 77 -0.14 1.22 7.68
C VAL A 77 -0.21 0.00 8.60
N ALA A 78 -0.15 -1.21 8.05
CA ALA A 78 -0.19 -2.44 8.85
C ALA A 78 0.98 -2.53 9.84
N GLN A 79 2.19 -2.14 9.40
CA GLN A 79 3.36 -2.03 10.27
C GLN A 79 3.10 -1.08 11.44
N LEU A 80 2.64 0.15 11.18
CA LEU A 80 2.40 1.15 12.23
C LEU A 80 1.33 0.68 13.22
N ILE A 81 0.26 0.03 12.74
CA ILE A 81 -0.77 -0.52 13.62
C ILE A 81 -0.18 -1.59 14.55
N GLU A 82 0.56 -2.57 14.01
CA GLU A 82 1.16 -3.63 14.84
C GLU A 82 2.18 -3.07 15.85
N GLN A 83 3.01 -2.09 15.44
CA GLN A 83 3.97 -1.42 16.34
C GLN A 83 3.28 -0.70 17.50
N SER A 84 2.13 -0.06 17.24
CA SER A 84 1.38 0.64 18.28
C SER A 84 0.72 -0.32 19.29
N TYR A 85 0.45 -1.55 18.85
CA TYR A 85 -0.26 -2.57 19.61
C TYR A 85 0.63 -3.38 20.54
N PHE A 86 1.84 -3.70 20.09
CA PHE A 86 2.82 -4.49 20.84
C PHE A 86 4.17 -3.77 20.84
N PRO A 87 4.27 -2.57 21.45
CA PRO A 87 5.49 -1.78 21.43
C PRO A 87 6.69 -2.51 22.04
N GLU A 88 6.45 -3.47 22.95
CA GLU A 88 7.44 -4.33 23.57
C GLU A 88 7.95 -5.46 22.65
N GLN A 89 7.22 -5.81 21.58
CA GLN A 89 7.57 -6.87 20.63
C GLN A 89 8.34 -6.35 19.40
N ASN A 90 9.04 -5.22 19.54
CA ASN A 90 9.90 -4.65 18.49
C ASN A 90 11.28 -5.34 18.43
N ASP A 91 11.32 -6.66 18.56
CA ASP A 91 12.54 -7.48 18.53
C ASP A 91 13.04 -7.79 17.12
N GLY A 92 12.29 -7.39 16.08
CA GLY A 92 12.63 -7.61 14.67
C GLY A 92 12.00 -8.86 14.05
N GLU A 93 11.30 -9.69 14.83
CA GLU A 93 10.70 -10.94 14.34
C GLU A 93 9.16 -10.95 14.38
N GLY A 94 8.56 -10.03 15.14
CA GLY A 94 7.12 -9.86 15.27
C GLY A 94 6.39 -9.41 13.99
N PRO A 95 5.03 -9.38 14.01
CA PRO A 95 4.20 -8.98 12.88
C PRO A 95 4.57 -7.62 12.28
N ALA A 96 4.85 -6.64 13.14
CA ALA A 96 5.33 -5.32 12.75
C ALA A 96 6.58 -5.39 11.85
N ALA A 97 7.57 -6.18 12.25
CA ALA A 97 8.82 -6.32 11.48
C ALA A 97 8.60 -7.04 10.14
N ARG A 98 7.69 -8.02 10.10
CA ARG A 98 7.31 -8.69 8.84
C ARG A 98 6.65 -7.71 7.88
N PHE A 99 5.72 -6.88 8.34
CA PHE A 99 5.11 -5.83 7.52
C PHE A 99 6.13 -4.78 7.09
N GLY A 100 7.08 -4.41 7.96
CA GLY A 100 8.20 -3.53 7.59
C GLY A 100 9.05 -4.08 6.45
N ARG A 101 9.38 -5.38 6.46
CA ARG A 101 10.11 -6.01 5.34
C ARG A 101 9.29 -6.00 4.05
N LEU A 102 8.00 -6.28 4.13
CA LEU A 102 7.10 -6.20 2.96
C LEU A 102 7.00 -4.78 2.43
N TYR A 103 6.92 -3.78 3.31
CA TYR A 103 6.95 -2.36 2.97
C TYR A 103 8.25 -2.01 2.24
N ASP A 104 9.41 -2.38 2.77
CA ASP A 104 10.71 -2.08 2.16
C ASP A 104 10.86 -2.68 0.77
N VAL A 105 10.47 -3.95 0.60
CA VAL A 105 10.49 -4.64 -0.69
C VAL A 105 9.55 -3.96 -1.69
N ALA A 106 8.32 -3.66 -1.29
CA ALA A 106 7.33 -3.02 -2.14
C ALA A 106 7.77 -1.60 -2.53
N LEU A 107 8.36 -0.85 -1.60
CA LEU A 107 8.82 0.52 -1.80
C LEU A 107 10.01 0.56 -2.76
N ALA A 108 10.96 -0.39 -2.63
CA ALA A 108 12.06 -0.53 -3.59
C ALA A 108 11.56 -0.84 -5.00
N ALA A 109 10.56 -1.72 -5.13
CA ALA A 109 9.94 -2.03 -6.41
C ALA A 109 9.21 -0.81 -7.02
N LEU A 110 8.45 -0.08 -6.21
CA LEU A 110 7.77 1.15 -6.62
C LEU A 110 8.77 2.20 -7.12
N ALA A 111 9.86 2.44 -6.38
CA ALA A 111 10.90 3.39 -6.76
C ALA A 111 11.55 3.03 -8.10
N LYS A 112 11.83 1.74 -8.33
CA LYS A 112 12.35 1.23 -9.60
C LYS A 112 11.38 1.47 -10.75
N ASN A 113 10.10 1.14 -10.56
CA ASN A 113 9.07 1.31 -11.60
C ASN A 113 8.83 2.79 -11.93
N GLN A 114 8.84 3.67 -10.91
CA GLN A 114 8.75 5.12 -11.10
C GLN A 114 9.94 5.67 -11.90
N ALA A 115 11.16 5.21 -11.60
CA ALA A 115 12.35 5.60 -12.37
C ALA A 115 12.23 5.17 -13.84
N SER A 116 11.81 3.92 -14.10
CA SER A 116 11.57 3.41 -15.46
C SER A 116 10.49 4.21 -16.20
N TYR A 117 9.38 4.53 -15.54
CA TYR A 117 8.32 5.36 -16.11
C TYR A 117 8.82 6.76 -16.48
N SER A 118 9.58 7.40 -15.58
CA SER A 118 10.14 8.73 -15.83
C SER A 118 11.17 8.76 -16.97
N ALA A 119 11.92 7.67 -17.17
CA ALA A 119 12.86 7.55 -18.28
C ALA A 119 12.11 7.36 -19.62
N ALA A 120 11.10 6.49 -19.64
CA ALA A 120 10.27 6.26 -20.81
C ALA A 120 9.50 7.51 -21.25
N SER A 121 8.96 8.29 -20.29
CA SER A 121 8.23 9.52 -20.61
C SER A 121 9.12 10.61 -21.21
N ARG A 122 10.39 10.72 -20.78
CA ARG A 122 11.38 11.62 -21.39
C ARG A 122 11.77 11.18 -22.81
N ALA A 123 11.98 9.89 -23.02
CA ALA A 123 12.35 9.34 -24.34
C ALA A 123 11.21 9.46 -25.37
N GLY A 124 9.96 9.41 -24.92
CA GLY A 124 8.76 9.55 -25.77
C GLY A 124 8.33 11.00 -26.06
N GLY A 125 9.10 12.00 -25.59
CA GLY A 125 8.79 13.42 -25.70
C GLY A 125 8.72 13.95 -27.14
N GLY A 126 7.55 13.84 -27.76
CA GLY A 126 7.24 14.49 -29.04
C GLY A 126 5.95 14.01 -29.72
N ARG A 127 5.34 12.90 -29.28
CA ARG A 127 4.03 12.48 -29.81
C ARG A 127 3.04 12.35 -28.67
N SER A 128 2.09 13.28 -28.64
CA SER A 128 0.86 13.19 -27.85
C SER A 128 0.28 11.78 -27.95
N LEU A 129 0.47 10.97 -26.91
CA LEU A 129 -0.13 9.65 -26.78
C LEU A 129 -1.58 9.82 -26.35
N GLY A 130 -2.38 10.41 -27.25
CA GLY A 130 -3.81 10.17 -27.27
C GLY A 130 -4.04 8.68 -27.47
N SER A 131 -4.64 8.04 -26.48
CA SER A 131 -5.17 6.68 -26.51
C SER A 131 -4.21 5.55 -26.94
N MET A 132 -3.29 5.16 -26.06
CA MET A 132 -2.89 3.74 -26.02
C MET A 132 -3.71 3.04 -24.94
N ARG A 133 -4.63 2.17 -25.39
CA ARG A 133 -5.35 1.22 -24.53
C ARG A 133 -4.30 0.31 -23.90
N VAL A 134 -4.05 0.49 -22.60
CA VAL A 134 -3.24 -0.45 -21.82
C VAL A 134 -4.05 -1.74 -21.73
N GLY A 135 -3.60 -2.77 -22.44
CA GLY A 135 -4.12 -4.13 -22.28
C GLY A 135 -3.82 -4.59 -20.87
N ALA A 136 -4.87 -5.01 -20.14
CA ALA A 136 -4.76 -5.54 -18.80
C ALA A 136 -3.89 -6.80 -18.81
N ALA A 137 -2.64 -6.68 -18.38
CA ALA A 137 -1.85 -7.82 -17.98
C ALA A 137 -2.31 -8.21 -16.56
N SER A 138 -3.24 -9.17 -16.49
CA SER A 138 -3.63 -9.84 -15.25
C SER A 138 -2.41 -10.58 -14.71
N ALA A 139 -1.82 -10.05 -13.64
CA ALA A 139 -0.66 -10.64 -13.01
C ALA A 139 -1.09 -11.84 -12.16
N GLN A 140 -0.82 -13.05 -12.67
CA GLN A 140 -0.89 -14.29 -11.91
C GLN A 140 0.27 -14.32 -10.91
N TRP A 141 0.08 -13.72 -9.73
CA TRP A 141 0.99 -13.82 -8.59
C TRP A 141 0.31 -14.56 -7.44
N VAL A 142 -0.04 -15.82 -7.64
CA VAL A 142 -0.46 -16.72 -6.54
C VAL A 142 0.04 -18.11 -6.91
N ASP A 143 1.30 -18.46 -6.61
CA ASP A 143 1.71 -19.88 -6.54
C ASP A 143 3.10 -20.19 -5.99
N GLN A 144 3.81 -19.26 -5.33
CA GLN A 144 5.11 -19.59 -4.72
C GLN A 144 5.32 -18.93 -3.37
N TRP A 145 4.70 -19.50 -2.33
CA TRP A 145 5.23 -19.45 -0.97
C TRP A 145 5.29 -20.89 -0.43
N PRO A 146 6.40 -21.30 0.20
CA PRO A 146 6.58 -22.64 0.77
C PRO A 146 5.76 -22.86 2.04
#